data_AF-A0A7L4ZF34-F1
#
_entry.id   AF-A0A7L4ZF34-F1
#
_cell.length_a   1.000
_cell.length_b   1.000
_cell.length_c   1.000
_cell.angle_alpha   90.00
_cell.angle_beta   90.00
_cell.angle_gamma   90.00
#
_symmetry.space_group_name_H-M   'P 1'
#
loop_
_entity.id
_entity.type
_entity.pdbx_description
1 polymer ?
#
loop_
_entity_poly.entity_id
_entity_poly.type
_entity_poly.pdbx_seq_one_letter_code
_entity_poly.pdbx_strand_id
1 'polypeptide(L)'
;MTKNWVFISIGIGIISGIIAYLFVQNWKLSLVVTILVTVISLVFNPKLFYARISLFAFSALIGLNKFSFEFIGKILDIDFKIQNDTANTTTTIVLFIITILCLILFFLERNDKLKGTFLDFSSKDNKKASIDITGDGNIVTVIQSNDAIRKKEATVELYTSNTEEKINDLQQRLKDKVKIEGLLDKEVLKLSQELEELKKERDRLEQEVENIIDKNKSEDLVKESDTYKQVFKLFSKGNIDKALNELEDDKLEIEEIKTSNNRKQESKLRMLKAQMLRVKHNYKEAGENYEKAVNLHGSYENCFEVAHYFQFINEFKKAEKYYYKCLDKVTSKAEKATTLNNLGVLQSDQNEHAKAEKSYQEALLIRRELTKLNPQTYLPKVGTTLNNLGSLQSDQNEYTKAEKSYEEALIIYRELAEVNPQTYLPDVGMILNNLGVLQRAQNEFKKLRNRMKKLY
;
A
#
# COMPACT_ATOMS: atom_id res chain seq x y z
N MET A 1 -23.63 47.41 -19.93
CA MET A 1 -23.23 46.72 -21.19
C MET A 1 -23.10 45.20 -21.07
N THR A 2 -23.47 44.53 -19.97
CA THR A 2 -23.33 43.07 -19.80
C THR A 2 -24.61 42.26 -20.07
N LYS A 3 -25.81 42.87 -19.94
CA LYS A 3 -27.08 42.16 -20.17
C LYS A 3 -27.39 41.86 -21.65
N ASN A 4 -26.89 42.65 -22.61
CA ASN A 4 -27.12 42.40 -24.04
C ASN A 4 -26.30 41.21 -24.58
N TRP A 5 -25.21 40.82 -23.93
CA TRP A 5 -24.34 39.72 -24.40
C TRP A 5 -24.93 38.33 -24.16
N VAL A 6 -25.76 38.18 -23.12
CA VAL A 6 -26.45 36.92 -22.83
C VAL A 6 -27.50 36.63 -23.91
N PHE A 7 -28.27 37.65 -24.32
CA PHE A 7 -29.24 37.51 -25.40
C PHE A 7 -28.58 37.30 -26.77
N ILE A 8 -27.44 37.93 -27.04
CA ILE A 8 -26.65 37.67 -28.25
C ILE A 8 -26.10 36.23 -28.25
N SER A 9 -25.62 35.73 -27.10
CA SER A 9 -25.10 34.36 -26.99
C SER A 9 -26.18 33.30 -27.11
N ILE A 10 -27.37 33.56 -26.56
CA ILE A 10 -28.55 32.69 -26.72
C ILE A 10 -29.04 32.72 -28.17
N GLY A 11 -29.06 33.89 -28.81
CA GLY A 11 -29.40 34.03 -30.23
C GLY A 11 -28.44 33.26 -31.13
N ILE A 12 -27.12 33.33 -30.86
CA ILE A 12 -26.09 32.56 -31.59
C ILE A 12 -26.24 31.06 -31.35
N GLY A 13 -26.57 30.63 -30.12
CA GLY A 13 -26.80 29.21 -29.79
C GLY A 13 -28.04 28.62 -30.46
N ILE A 14 -29.13 29.39 -30.57
CA ILE A 14 -30.34 28.96 -31.25
C ILE A 14 -30.11 28.91 -32.77
N ILE A 15 -29.41 29.91 -33.33
CA ILE A 15 -29.05 29.92 -34.76
C ILE A 15 -28.09 28.76 -35.07
N SER A 16 -27.10 28.46 -34.21
CA SER A 16 -26.20 27.33 -34.43
C SER A 16 -26.91 25.97 -34.29
N GLY A 17 -27.92 25.86 -33.42
CA GLY A 17 -28.77 24.66 -33.30
C GLY A 17 -29.66 24.43 -34.53
N ILE A 18 -30.26 25.49 -35.08
CA ILE A 18 -31.08 25.43 -36.30
C ILE A 18 -30.20 25.10 -37.52
N ILE A 19 -29.00 25.69 -37.59
CA ILE A 19 -27.99 25.37 -38.60
C ILE A 19 -27.54 23.91 -38.43
N ALA A 20 -27.17 23.44 -37.23
CA ALA A 20 -26.80 22.05 -36.98
C ALA A 20 -27.90 21.04 -37.39
N TYR A 21 -29.17 21.39 -37.16
CA TYR A 21 -30.32 20.56 -37.58
C TYR A 21 -30.50 20.51 -39.09
N LEU A 22 -30.36 21.64 -39.80
CA LEU A 22 -30.38 21.70 -41.27
C LEU A 22 -29.10 21.09 -41.91
N PHE A 23 -28.03 20.90 -41.13
CA PHE A 23 -26.69 20.43 -41.55
C PHE A 23 -26.49 18.92 -41.57
N VAL A 24 -27.49 18.13 -41.17
CA VAL A 24 -27.47 16.65 -41.28
C VAL A 24 -27.28 16.17 -42.75
N GLN A 25 -27.45 17.06 -43.74
CA GLN A 25 -27.40 16.73 -45.17
C GLN A 25 -26.04 17.00 -45.86
N ASN A 26 -25.10 17.81 -45.33
CA ASN A 26 -23.85 18.11 -46.06
C ASN A 26 -22.64 18.53 -45.18
N TRP A 27 -21.79 17.56 -44.84
CA TRP A 27 -20.70 17.71 -43.86
C TRP A 27 -19.55 18.66 -44.27
N LYS A 28 -19.31 18.86 -45.57
CA LYS A 28 -18.23 19.76 -46.04
C LYS A 28 -18.52 21.23 -45.76
N LEU A 29 -19.79 21.63 -45.78
CA LEU A 29 -20.22 22.98 -45.42
C LEU A 29 -20.12 23.20 -43.90
N SER A 30 -20.32 22.14 -43.10
CA SER A 30 -20.17 22.12 -41.62
C SER A 30 -18.79 22.55 -41.18
N LEU A 31 -17.76 22.02 -41.81
CA LEU A 31 -16.39 22.31 -41.45
C LEU A 31 -16.05 23.79 -41.71
N VAL A 32 -16.46 24.31 -42.87
CA VAL A 32 -16.15 25.68 -43.29
C VAL A 32 -16.87 26.72 -42.44
N VAL A 33 -18.15 26.52 -42.14
CA VAL A 33 -18.93 27.46 -41.31
C VAL A 33 -18.47 27.42 -39.85
N THR A 34 -18.12 26.24 -39.32
CA THR A 34 -17.59 26.12 -37.95
C THR A 34 -16.22 26.78 -37.83
N ILE A 35 -15.35 26.65 -38.84
CA ILE A 35 -14.08 27.37 -38.88
C ILE A 35 -14.34 28.88 -38.93
N LEU A 36 -15.27 29.35 -39.76
CA LEU A 36 -15.57 30.78 -39.89
C LEU A 36 -16.11 31.39 -38.59
N VAL A 37 -17.06 30.71 -37.92
CA VAL A 37 -17.63 31.15 -36.64
C VAL A 37 -16.59 31.09 -35.52
N THR A 38 -15.69 30.11 -35.53
CA THR A 38 -14.59 29.97 -34.57
C THR A 38 -13.57 31.08 -34.74
N VAL A 39 -13.18 31.39 -35.98
CA VAL A 39 -12.26 32.49 -36.32
C VAL A 39 -12.88 33.85 -35.97
N ILE A 40 -14.15 34.08 -36.30
CA ILE A 40 -14.86 35.31 -35.92
C ILE A 40 -14.95 35.42 -34.38
N SER A 41 -15.19 34.32 -33.66
CA SER A 41 -15.29 34.33 -32.20
C SER A 41 -13.95 34.48 -31.47
N LEU A 42 -12.83 34.08 -32.10
CA LEU A 42 -11.46 34.26 -31.59
C LEU A 42 -11.04 35.75 -31.58
N VAL A 43 -11.58 36.56 -32.48
CA VAL A 43 -11.26 37.99 -32.59
C VAL A 43 -11.89 38.84 -31.47
N PHE A 44 -13.01 38.39 -30.86
CA PHE A 44 -13.81 39.24 -29.98
C PHE A 44 -13.69 38.99 -28.46
N ASN A 45 -13.08 37.90 -27.97
CA ASN A 45 -12.80 37.75 -26.52
C ASN A 45 -11.76 36.66 -26.15
N PRO A 46 -10.54 37.02 -25.69
CA PRO A 46 -9.44 36.06 -25.44
C PRO A 46 -9.54 35.25 -24.13
N LYS A 47 -10.39 35.62 -23.17
CA LYS A 47 -10.46 34.99 -21.83
C LYS A 47 -11.22 33.65 -21.75
N LEU A 48 -11.76 33.14 -22.86
CA LEU A 48 -12.57 31.91 -22.90
C LEU A 48 -12.00 30.85 -23.86
N PHE A 49 -10.70 30.91 -24.12
CA PHE A 49 -9.99 30.11 -25.11
C PHE A 49 -10.22 28.59 -24.95
N TYR A 50 -10.04 28.04 -23.74
CA TYR A 50 -10.09 26.60 -23.50
C TYR A 50 -11.49 25.99 -23.46
N ALA A 51 -12.49 26.71 -22.93
CA ALA A 51 -13.89 26.27 -22.94
C ALA A 51 -14.43 26.11 -24.38
N ARG A 52 -13.91 26.91 -25.30
CA ARG A 52 -14.35 26.95 -26.70
C ARG A 52 -13.65 25.91 -27.57
N ILE A 53 -12.38 25.61 -27.31
CA ILE A 53 -11.69 24.43 -27.88
C ILE A 53 -12.37 23.14 -27.42
N SER A 54 -12.82 23.09 -26.16
CA SER A 54 -13.55 21.94 -25.62
C SER A 54 -14.91 21.75 -26.31
N LEU A 55 -15.65 22.84 -26.57
CA LEU A 55 -16.89 22.79 -27.36
C LEU A 55 -16.64 22.41 -28.83
N PHE A 56 -15.54 22.88 -29.43
CA PHE A 56 -15.13 22.49 -30.79
C PHE A 56 -14.81 20.99 -30.85
N ALA A 57 -14.01 20.47 -29.91
CA ALA A 57 -13.71 19.04 -29.79
C ALA A 57 -14.97 18.22 -29.56
N PHE A 58 -15.91 18.70 -28.72
CA PHE A 58 -17.19 18.05 -28.47
C PHE A 58 -18.09 18.03 -29.72
N SER A 59 -18.14 19.12 -30.49
CA SER A 59 -18.88 19.18 -31.76
C SER A 59 -18.27 18.28 -32.84
N ALA A 60 -16.94 18.15 -32.86
CA ALA A 60 -16.22 17.22 -33.74
C ALA A 60 -16.48 15.76 -33.33
N LEU A 61 -16.61 15.48 -32.03
CA LEU A 61 -17.03 14.18 -31.48
C LEU A 61 -18.46 13.82 -31.89
N ILE A 62 -19.40 14.78 -31.84
CA ILE A 62 -20.79 14.56 -32.29
C ILE A 62 -20.86 14.37 -33.81
N GLY A 63 -19.98 15.01 -34.59
CA GLY A 63 -19.89 14.83 -36.05
C GLY A 63 -19.33 13.48 -36.51
N LEU A 64 -18.64 12.74 -35.63
CA LEU A 64 -18.06 11.42 -35.90
C LEU A 64 -18.98 10.26 -35.48
N ASN A 65 -20.28 10.51 -35.46
CA ASN A 65 -21.30 9.60 -34.94
C ASN A 65 -21.36 8.30 -35.77
N LYS A 66 -20.57 7.29 -35.36
CA LYS A 66 -20.76 5.88 -35.72
C LYS A 66 -19.91 4.87 -34.94
N PHE A 67 -19.63 5.05 -33.63
CA PHE A 67 -18.63 4.17 -32.97
C PHE A 67 -18.88 3.81 -31.48
N SER A 68 -18.24 2.71 -31.05
CA SER A 68 -18.34 1.82 -29.87
C SER A 68 -17.51 2.27 -28.73
N PHE A 69 -17.95 1.99 -27.52
CA PHE A 69 -17.05 1.78 -26.38
C PHE A 69 -17.82 1.13 -25.22
N GLU A 70 -17.14 0.54 -24.25
CA GLU A 70 -17.70 0.26 -22.92
C GLU A 70 -16.78 0.92 -21.91
N PHE A 71 -17.27 1.90 -21.17
CA PHE A 71 -16.56 2.62 -20.12
C PHE A 71 -17.10 2.20 -18.77
N ILE A 72 -16.22 1.86 -17.84
CA ILE A 72 -16.53 1.66 -16.44
C ILE A 72 -15.47 2.44 -15.65
N GLY A 73 -15.89 3.30 -14.73
CA GLY A 73 -14.96 4.12 -13.96
C GLY A 73 -15.62 4.75 -12.73
N LYS A 74 -14.77 5.36 -11.91
CA LYS A 74 -15.16 6.00 -10.65
C LYS A 74 -14.75 7.46 -10.69
N ILE A 75 -15.71 8.38 -10.56
CA ILE A 75 -15.46 9.82 -10.40
C ILE A 75 -16.06 10.24 -9.07
N LEU A 76 -15.24 10.78 -8.16
CA LEU A 76 -15.70 11.26 -6.85
C LEU A 76 -16.54 10.22 -6.09
N ASP A 77 -16.06 8.97 -6.06
CA ASP A 77 -16.76 7.81 -5.46
C ASP A 77 -18.10 7.41 -6.09
N ILE A 78 -18.44 7.93 -7.27
CA ILE A 78 -19.62 7.50 -8.03
C ILE A 78 -19.17 6.59 -9.17
N ASP A 79 -19.67 5.37 -9.17
CA ASP A 79 -19.47 4.41 -10.24
C ASP A 79 -20.33 4.79 -11.45
N PHE A 80 -19.75 4.77 -12.65
CA PHE A 80 -20.50 4.93 -13.89
C PHE A 80 -20.11 3.87 -14.92
N LYS A 81 -21.10 3.51 -15.77
CA LYS A 81 -20.95 2.57 -16.88
C LYS A 81 -21.63 3.12 -18.15
N ILE A 82 -20.93 3.17 -19.29
CA ILE A 82 -21.46 3.66 -20.58
C ILE A 82 -21.05 2.73 -21.72
N GLN A 83 -21.98 2.26 -22.57
CA GLN A 83 -21.69 1.32 -23.66
C GLN A 83 -22.21 1.74 -25.07
N ASN A 84 -21.50 1.39 -26.15
CA ASN A 84 -21.86 1.52 -27.58
C ASN A 84 -20.99 0.56 -28.46
N ASP A 85 -21.27 0.31 -29.78
CA ASP A 85 -20.52 -0.64 -30.68
C ASP A 85 -20.19 -0.19 -32.17
N THR A 86 -19.04 0.43 -32.55
CA THR A 86 -17.84 -0.13 -33.33
C THR A 86 -16.57 0.82 -33.39
N ALA A 87 -15.35 0.46 -33.85
CA ALA A 87 -14.08 1.15 -33.46
C ALA A 87 -13.42 2.22 -34.41
N ASN A 88 -12.68 3.19 -33.83
CA ASN A 88 -11.22 3.41 -34.04
C ASN A 88 -10.63 4.15 -32.80
N THR A 89 -9.86 3.41 -31.99
CA THR A 89 -9.69 3.61 -30.55
C THR A 89 -8.69 4.72 -30.19
N THR A 90 -7.61 4.86 -30.93
CA THR A 90 -6.47 5.69 -30.51
C THR A 90 -6.75 7.19 -30.67
N THR A 91 -7.36 7.60 -31.79
CA THR A 91 -7.64 9.02 -32.07
C THR A 91 -8.74 9.57 -31.17
N THR A 92 -9.75 8.75 -30.86
CA THR A 92 -10.89 9.12 -29.99
C THR A 92 -10.46 9.21 -28.53
N ILE A 93 -9.62 8.28 -28.06
CA ILE A 93 -9.02 8.34 -26.72
C ILE A 93 -8.11 9.57 -26.60
N VAL A 94 -7.28 9.86 -27.62
CA VAL A 94 -6.42 11.06 -27.60
C VAL A 94 -7.25 12.35 -27.59
N LEU A 95 -8.30 12.45 -28.40
CA LEU A 95 -9.21 13.60 -28.41
C LEU A 95 -10.00 13.76 -27.10
N PHE A 96 -10.44 12.65 -26.50
CA PHE A 96 -11.13 12.65 -25.21
C PHE A 96 -10.19 13.02 -24.06
N ILE A 97 -8.97 12.48 -24.05
CA ILE A 97 -7.89 12.85 -23.12
C ILE A 97 -7.56 14.33 -23.27
N ILE A 98 -7.41 14.85 -24.49
CA ILE A 98 -7.17 16.28 -24.74
C ILE A 98 -8.32 17.14 -24.21
N THR A 99 -9.57 16.70 -24.40
CA THR A 99 -10.75 17.43 -23.92
C THR A 99 -10.81 17.45 -22.38
N ILE A 100 -10.48 16.33 -21.74
CA ILE A 100 -10.35 16.23 -20.28
C ILE A 100 -9.15 17.05 -19.77
N LEU A 101 -8.01 17.03 -20.47
CA LEU A 101 -6.83 17.83 -20.15
C LEU A 101 -7.16 19.32 -20.20
N CYS A 102 -7.91 19.76 -21.21
CA CYS A 102 -8.38 21.15 -21.33
C CYS A 102 -9.36 21.54 -20.20
N LEU A 103 -10.22 20.62 -19.77
CA LEU A 103 -11.12 20.82 -18.62
C LEU A 103 -10.35 20.88 -17.29
N ILE A 104 -9.33 20.03 -17.12
CA ILE A 104 -8.44 20.04 -15.95
C ILE A 104 -7.62 21.34 -15.92
N LEU A 105 -7.04 21.76 -17.06
CA LEU A 105 -6.30 23.03 -17.18
C LEU A 105 -7.21 24.25 -16.90
N PHE A 106 -8.47 24.23 -17.38
CA PHE A 106 -9.47 25.25 -17.04
C PHE A 106 -9.81 25.28 -15.54
N PHE A 107 -9.79 24.12 -14.87
CA PHE A 107 -9.99 24.02 -13.42
C PHE A 107 -8.76 24.46 -12.62
N LEU A 108 -7.55 24.14 -13.10
CA LEU A 108 -6.27 24.55 -12.53
C LEU A 108 -6.08 26.08 -12.61
N GLU A 109 -6.47 26.72 -13.71
CA GLU A 109 -6.45 28.19 -13.84
C GLU A 109 -7.43 28.89 -12.87
N ARG A 110 -8.38 28.16 -12.30
CA ARG A 110 -9.42 28.68 -11.40
C ARG A 110 -9.22 28.31 -9.93
N ASN A 111 -8.47 27.27 -9.59
CA ASN A 111 -8.28 26.78 -8.22
C ASN A 111 -6.86 26.22 -7.97
N ASP A 112 -6.07 26.89 -7.12
CA ASP A 112 -4.68 26.55 -6.75
C ASP A 112 -4.48 25.26 -5.91
N LYS A 113 -5.45 24.33 -5.88
CA LYS A 113 -5.40 23.22 -4.91
C LYS A 113 -6.05 21.93 -5.42
N LEU A 114 -5.29 21.09 -6.13
CA LEU A 114 -5.63 19.68 -6.35
C LEU A 114 -4.36 18.80 -6.43
N LYS A 115 -4.28 17.75 -5.60
CA LYS A 115 -3.25 16.70 -5.60
C LYS A 115 -3.92 15.34 -5.36
N GLY A 116 -3.52 14.31 -6.10
CA GLY A 116 -4.11 12.97 -6.05
C GLY A 116 -4.16 12.28 -7.42
N THR A 117 -4.62 11.03 -7.43
CA THR A 117 -4.93 10.27 -8.66
C THR A 117 -6.30 10.71 -9.16
N PHE A 118 -6.35 11.40 -10.30
CA PHE A 118 -7.60 12.00 -10.77
C PHE A 118 -8.37 11.12 -11.75
N LEU A 119 -7.65 10.24 -12.45
CA LEU A 119 -8.21 9.32 -13.44
C LEU A 119 -7.47 7.99 -13.36
N ASP A 120 -8.23 6.92 -13.19
CA ASP A 120 -7.78 5.52 -13.29
C ASP A 120 -8.46 4.89 -14.50
N PHE A 121 -7.67 4.40 -15.46
CA PHE A 121 -8.18 3.80 -16.70
C PHE A 121 -7.83 2.32 -16.78
N SER A 122 -8.79 1.51 -17.23
CA SER A 122 -8.57 0.14 -17.66
C SER A 122 -9.11 -0.06 -19.07
N SER A 123 -8.27 -0.50 -20.02
CA SER A 123 -8.73 -0.84 -21.37
C SER A 123 -9.09 -2.33 -21.48
N LYS A 124 -9.84 -2.71 -22.53
CA LYS A 124 -10.11 -4.12 -22.88
C LYS A 124 -8.84 -4.96 -23.08
N ASP A 125 -7.71 -4.32 -23.37
CA ASP A 125 -6.38 -4.94 -23.47
C ASP A 125 -5.60 -4.95 -22.13
N ASN A 126 -6.29 -4.72 -21.01
CA ASN A 126 -5.79 -4.92 -19.63
C ASN A 126 -4.52 -4.12 -19.28
N LYS A 127 -4.38 -2.88 -19.77
CA LYS A 127 -3.37 -1.92 -19.29
C LYS A 127 -4.02 -0.95 -18.31
N LYS A 128 -3.40 -0.75 -17.14
CA LYS A 128 -3.78 0.32 -16.20
C LYS A 128 -2.91 1.54 -16.45
N ALA A 129 -3.56 2.70 -16.56
CA ALA A 129 -2.88 3.99 -16.62
C ALA A 129 -3.49 4.91 -15.57
N SER A 130 -2.67 5.38 -14.62
CA SER A 130 -3.05 6.44 -13.69
C SER A 130 -2.43 7.77 -14.12
N ILE A 131 -3.19 8.85 -13.99
CA ILE A 131 -2.67 10.21 -14.10
C ILE A 131 -2.65 10.80 -12.69
N ASP A 132 -1.44 10.98 -12.18
CA ASP A 132 -1.15 11.48 -10.84
C ASP A 132 -0.62 12.91 -10.93
N ILE A 133 -1.16 13.81 -10.13
CA ILE A 133 -0.60 15.17 -9.98
C ILE A 133 0.24 15.19 -8.72
N THR A 134 1.56 15.33 -8.88
CA THR A 134 2.53 15.30 -7.78
C THR A 134 2.47 16.56 -6.92
N GLY A 135 3.14 16.52 -5.77
CA GLY A 135 3.15 17.59 -4.76
C GLY A 135 3.61 18.98 -5.23
N ASP A 136 4.20 19.07 -6.41
CA ASP A 136 4.71 20.28 -7.07
C ASP A 136 3.88 20.69 -8.30
N GLY A 137 2.76 20.01 -8.59
CA GLY A 137 1.88 20.32 -9.71
C GLY A 137 2.27 19.67 -11.04
N ASN A 138 3.28 18.79 -11.04
CA ASN A 138 3.64 18.01 -12.23
C ASN A 138 2.64 16.88 -12.47
N ILE A 139 2.37 16.59 -13.74
CA ILE A 139 1.51 15.49 -14.17
C ILE A 139 2.38 14.27 -14.46
N VAL A 140 2.23 13.21 -13.68
CA VAL A 140 2.89 11.92 -13.86
C VAL A 140 1.89 10.91 -14.40
N THR A 141 2.23 10.25 -15.50
CA THR A 141 1.42 9.16 -16.05
C THR A 141 2.11 7.84 -15.73
N VAL A 142 1.49 7.00 -14.90
CA VAL A 142 2.01 5.67 -14.57
C VAL A 142 1.24 4.62 -15.35
N ILE A 143 1.94 3.87 -16.21
CA ILE A 143 1.35 2.77 -16.98
C ILE A 143 1.90 1.45 -16.40
N GLN A 144 1.06 0.65 -15.75
CA GLN A 144 1.41 -0.68 -15.26
C GLN A 144 0.74 -1.77 -16.11
N SER A 145 1.51 -2.81 -16.47
CA SER A 145 1.00 -4.00 -17.17
C SER A 145 0.39 -4.99 -16.18
N ASN A 146 -0.90 -5.33 -16.32
CA ASN A 146 -1.60 -6.30 -15.45
C ASN A 146 -0.96 -7.71 -15.43
N ASP A 147 -0.17 -8.07 -16.44
CA ASP A 147 0.49 -9.39 -16.51
C ASP A 147 1.47 -9.64 -15.36
N ALA A 148 2.13 -8.60 -14.85
CA ALA A 148 3.06 -8.74 -13.72
C ALA A 148 2.34 -8.88 -12.38
N ILE A 149 1.19 -8.22 -12.23
CA ILE A 149 0.34 -8.29 -11.04
C ILE A 149 -0.36 -9.65 -10.99
N ARG A 150 -1.01 -10.08 -12.08
CA ARG A 150 -1.64 -11.42 -12.15
C ARG A 150 -0.64 -12.56 -11.98
N LYS A 151 0.59 -12.43 -12.49
CA LYS A 151 1.63 -13.44 -12.26
C LYS A 151 2.07 -13.47 -10.80
N LYS A 152 2.10 -12.33 -10.10
CA LYS A 152 2.41 -12.26 -8.67
C LYS A 152 1.27 -12.89 -7.85
N GLU A 153 0.03 -12.51 -8.12
CA GLU A 153 -1.18 -13.07 -7.50
C GLU A 153 -1.25 -14.60 -7.71
N ALA A 154 -1.08 -15.08 -8.95
CA ALA A 154 -1.09 -16.51 -9.26
C ALA A 154 0.04 -17.31 -8.59
N THR A 155 1.21 -16.70 -8.36
CA THR A 155 2.29 -17.36 -7.61
C THR A 155 1.94 -17.50 -6.14
N VAL A 156 1.35 -16.46 -5.55
CA VAL A 156 0.95 -16.44 -4.14
C VAL A 156 -0.17 -17.46 -3.89
N GLU A 157 -1.14 -17.56 -4.82
CA GLU A 157 -2.21 -18.57 -4.81
C GLU A 157 -1.67 -20.02 -4.76
N LEU A 158 -0.52 -20.31 -5.38
CA LEU A 158 0.07 -21.66 -5.31
C LEU A 158 0.48 -22.05 -3.89
N TYR A 159 0.93 -21.08 -3.08
CA TYR A 159 1.31 -21.31 -1.69
C TYR A 159 0.11 -21.49 -0.76
N THR A 160 -1.03 -20.92 -1.12
CA THR A 160 -2.25 -20.98 -0.33
C THR A 160 -3.24 -22.05 -0.78
N SER A 161 -3.04 -22.66 -1.94
CA SER A 161 -3.93 -23.66 -2.56
C SER A 161 -4.53 -24.69 -1.60
N ASN A 162 -3.71 -25.35 -0.77
CA ASN A 162 -4.19 -26.32 0.23
C ASN A 162 -5.07 -25.68 1.31
N THR A 163 -4.75 -24.46 1.72
CA THR A 163 -5.54 -23.69 2.70
C THR A 163 -6.84 -23.21 2.07
N GLU A 164 -6.82 -22.79 0.80
CA GLU A 164 -8.02 -22.44 0.05
C GLU A 164 -8.96 -23.62 -0.15
N GLU A 165 -8.45 -24.82 -0.41
CA GLU A 165 -9.27 -26.03 -0.50
C GLU A 165 -10.01 -26.30 0.81
N LYS A 166 -9.32 -26.21 1.96
CA LYS A 166 -9.94 -26.34 3.29
C LYS A 166 -10.96 -25.24 3.58
N ILE A 167 -10.66 -24.01 3.20
CA ILE A 167 -11.59 -22.87 3.31
C ILE A 167 -12.87 -23.17 2.51
N ASN A 168 -12.73 -23.65 1.27
CA ASN A 168 -13.86 -23.98 0.41
C ASN A 168 -14.71 -25.13 0.97
N ASP A 169 -14.08 -26.20 1.50
CA ASP A 169 -14.77 -27.30 2.18
C ASP A 169 -15.55 -26.79 3.40
N LEU A 170 -14.90 -26.04 4.30
CA LEU A 170 -15.55 -25.51 5.50
C LEU A 170 -16.67 -24.53 5.17
N GLN A 171 -16.51 -23.68 4.15
CA GLN A 171 -17.56 -22.80 3.68
C GLN A 171 -18.78 -23.59 3.19
N GLN A 172 -18.56 -24.67 2.46
CA GLN A 172 -19.64 -25.53 1.98
C GLN A 172 -20.34 -26.25 3.14
N ARG A 173 -19.58 -26.82 4.08
CA ARG A 173 -20.12 -27.47 5.29
C ARG A 173 -20.93 -26.50 6.15
N LEU A 174 -20.43 -25.27 6.34
CA LEU A 174 -21.14 -24.21 7.06
C LEU A 174 -22.46 -23.85 6.38
N LYS A 175 -22.45 -23.69 5.05
CA LYS A 175 -23.64 -23.40 4.24
C LYS A 175 -24.69 -24.50 4.37
N ASP A 176 -24.28 -25.77 4.30
CA ASP A 176 -25.18 -26.91 4.42
C ASP A 176 -25.75 -27.01 5.85
N LYS A 177 -24.93 -26.76 6.87
CA LYS A 177 -25.36 -26.81 8.27
C LYS A 177 -26.35 -25.70 8.64
N VAL A 178 -26.08 -24.45 8.24
CA VAL A 178 -26.99 -23.30 8.46
C VAL A 178 -28.35 -23.54 7.78
N LYS A 179 -28.37 -24.23 6.64
CA LYS A 179 -29.61 -24.59 5.92
C LYS A 179 -30.45 -25.64 6.65
N ILE A 180 -29.84 -26.52 7.46
CA ILE A 180 -30.53 -27.62 8.15
C ILE A 180 -31.03 -27.21 9.54
N GLU A 181 -30.22 -26.47 10.32
CA GLU A 181 -30.44 -26.33 11.78
C GLU A 181 -30.82 -24.90 12.23
N GLY A 182 -30.69 -23.89 11.36
CA GLY A 182 -30.84 -22.47 11.74
C GLY A 182 -29.52 -21.79 12.15
N LEU A 183 -29.56 -20.47 12.33
CA LEU A 183 -28.38 -19.57 12.28
C LEU A 183 -27.41 -19.61 13.47
N LEU A 184 -27.75 -20.22 14.61
CA LEU A 184 -27.00 -20.05 15.86
C LEU A 184 -26.89 -21.33 16.69
N ASP A 185 -26.36 -22.39 16.07
CA ASP A 185 -25.91 -23.58 16.80
C ASP A 185 -24.41 -23.52 17.17
N LYS A 186 -24.03 -24.22 18.24
CA LYS A 186 -22.64 -24.34 18.72
C LYS A 186 -21.71 -24.90 17.65
N GLU A 187 -22.19 -25.82 16.81
CA GLU A 187 -21.39 -26.38 15.73
C GLU A 187 -21.17 -25.36 14.60
N VAL A 188 -22.19 -24.57 14.25
CA VAL A 188 -22.10 -23.43 13.31
C VAL A 188 -21.09 -22.40 13.81
N LEU A 189 -21.11 -22.06 15.11
CA LEU A 189 -20.13 -21.15 15.71
C LEU A 189 -18.72 -21.71 15.61
N LYS A 190 -18.51 -22.99 15.91
CA LYS A 190 -17.20 -23.65 15.83
C LYS A 190 -16.66 -23.65 14.40
N LEU A 191 -17.48 -24.03 13.42
CA LEU A 191 -17.10 -24.02 12.00
C LEU A 191 -16.77 -22.60 11.51
N SER A 192 -17.53 -21.60 11.95
CA SER A 192 -17.27 -20.19 11.59
C SER A 192 -15.94 -19.68 12.16
N GLN A 193 -15.58 -20.09 13.39
CA GLN A 193 -14.30 -19.76 14.02
C GLN A 193 -13.13 -20.43 13.29
N GLU A 194 -13.26 -21.72 12.97
CA GLU A 194 -12.25 -22.46 12.23
C GLU A 194 -12.01 -21.87 10.83
N LEU A 195 -13.09 -21.51 10.13
CA LEU A 195 -13.03 -20.83 8.84
C LEU A 195 -12.30 -19.48 8.94
N GLU A 196 -12.60 -18.69 9.96
CA GLU A 196 -11.98 -17.38 10.16
C GLU A 196 -10.48 -17.49 10.48
N GLU A 197 -10.09 -18.49 11.28
CA GLU A 197 -8.67 -18.75 11.55
C GLU A 197 -7.92 -19.22 10.30
N LEU A 198 -8.50 -20.10 9.47
CA LEU A 198 -7.88 -20.50 8.21
C LEU A 198 -7.74 -19.34 7.21
N LYS A 199 -8.72 -18.44 7.14
CA LYS A 199 -8.61 -17.23 6.31
C LYS A 199 -7.47 -16.34 6.78
N LYS A 200 -7.34 -16.12 8.09
CA LYS A 200 -6.21 -15.36 8.65
C LYS A 200 -4.87 -16.05 8.36
N GLU A 201 -4.81 -17.38 8.46
CA GLU A 201 -3.60 -18.14 8.13
C GLU A 201 -3.23 -17.97 6.66
N ARG A 202 -4.20 -18.09 5.75
CA ARG A 202 -4.02 -17.81 4.32
C ARG A 202 -3.48 -16.40 4.11
N ASP A 203 -4.18 -15.37 4.59
CA ASP A 203 -3.81 -13.97 4.35
C ASP A 203 -2.40 -13.65 4.89
N ARG A 204 -2.02 -14.25 6.02
CA ARG A 204 -0.65 -14.14 6.57
C ARG A 204 0.38 -14.78 5.65
N LEU A 205 0.11 -15.98 5.14
CA LEU A 205 1.03 -16.68 4.24
C LEU A 205 1.18 -15.92 2.92
N GLU A 206 0.10 -15.36 2.39
CA GLU A 206 0.13 -14.53 1.18
C GLU A 206 1.04 -13.33 1.38
N GLN A 207 0.79 -12.58 2.45
CA GLN A 207 1.58 -11.40 2.78
C GLN A 207 3.05 -11.75 3.03
N GLU A 208 3.33 -12.88 3.67
CA GLU A 208 4.69 -13.35 3.90
C GLU A 208 5.43 -13.64 2.58
N VAL A 209 4.81 -14.39 1.68
CA VAL A 209 5.38 -14.73 0.38
C VAL A 209 5.60 -13.47 -0.45
N GLU A 210 4.63 -12.56 -0.48
CA GLU A 210 4.74 -11.28 -1.18
C GLU A 210 5.90 -10.44 -0.66
N ASN A 211 6.02 -10.32 0.65
CA ASN A 211 7.12 -9.58 1.28
C ASN A 211 8.49 -10.18 0.92
N ILE A 212 8.60 -11.52 0.91
CA ILE A 212 9.84 -12.20 0.49
C ILE A 212 10.14 -11.91 -0.97
N ILE A 213 9.14 -12.02 -1.85
CA ILE A 213 9.31 -11.73 -3.28
C ILE A 213 9.76 -10.28 -3.46
N ASP A 214 9.03 -9.31 -2.92
CA ASP A 214 9.31 -7.88 -3.12
C ASP A 214 10.66 -7.47 -2.54
N LYS A 215 11.02 -7.96 -1.35
CA LYS A 215 12.31 -7.68 -0.71
C LYS A 215 13.49 -8.17 -1.55
N ASN A 216 13.36 -9.36 -2.13
CA ASN A 216 14.40 -10.00 -2.92
C ASN A 216 14.34 -9.63 -4.43
N LYS A 217 13.36 -8.82 -4.84
CA LYS A 217 13.15 -8.35 -6.22
C LYS A 217 13.91 -7.06 -6.55
N SER A 218 14.54 -6.39 -5.58
CA SER A 218 15.15 -5.06 -5.77
C SER A 218 16.42 -5.05 -6.64
N GLU A 219 16.78 -3.85 -7.11
CA GLU A 219 17.75 -3.45 -8.16
C GLU A 219 19.14 -4.11 -8.06
N ASP A 220 19.24 -5.38 -8.42
CA ASP A 220 20.32 -5.97 -9.21
C ASP A 220 20.25 -7.50 -9.15
N LEU A 221 19.08 -8.09 -9.43
CA LEU A 221 19.04 -9.51 -9.82
C LEU A 221 20.12 -9.84 -10.87
N VAL A 222 20.51 -8.86 -11.70
CA VAL A 222 21.64 -8.93 -12.64
C VAL A 222 22.98 -9.22 -11.95
N LYS A 223 23.29 -8.59 -10.81
CA LYS A 223 24.55 -8.76 -10.06
C LYS A 223 24.56 -9.98 -9.14
N GLU A 224 23.40 -10.62 -8.94
CA GLU A 224 23.33 -11.85 -8.15
C GLU A 224 23.89 -13.06 -8.89
N SER A 225 24.26 -14.10 -8.14
CA SER A 225 24.73 -15.36 -8.70
C SER A 225 23.63 -16.05 -9.51
N ASP A 226 24.03 -16.86 -10.49
CA ASP A 226 23.07 -17.61 -11.31
C ASP A 226 22.27 -18.61 -10.47
N THR A 227 22.90 -19.21 -9.44
CA THR A 227 22.24 -20.01 -8.40
C THR A 227 21.10 -19.22 -7.75
N TYR A 228 21.37 -18.00 -7.27
CA TYR A 228 20.37 -17.16 -6.61
C TYR A 228 19.21 -16.84 -7.56
N LYS A 229 19.49 -16.44 -8.80
CA LYS A 229 18.47 -16.14 -9.81
C LYS A 229 17.59 -17.36 -10.10
N GLN A 230 18.20 -18.54 -10.24
CA GLN A 230 17.48 -19.79 -10.50
C GLN A 230 16.55 -20.16 -9.35
N VAL A 231 17.08 -20.17 -8.12
CA VAL A 231 16.32 -20.46 -6.90
C VAL A 231 15.18 -19.47 -6.72
N PHE A 232 15.46 -18.18 -6.83
CA PHE A 232 14.45 -17.13 -6.70
C PHE A 232 13.35 -17.27 -7.77
N LYS A 233 13.71 -17.64 -9.00
CA LYS A 233 12.75 -17.91 -10.07
C LYS A 233 11.88 -19.15 -9.80
N LEU A 234 12.43 -20.20 -9.21
CA LEU A 234 11.67 -21.39 -8.81
C LEU A 234 10.67 -21.04 -7.69
N PHE A 235 11.14 -20.34 -6.66
CA PHE A 235 10.29 -19.84 -5.57
C PHE A 235 9.19 -18.91 -6.08
N SER A 236 9.53 -17.93 -6.91
CA SER A 236 8.58 -17.00 -7.53
C SER A 236 7.59 -17.66 -8.51
N LYS A 237 7.69 -18.98 -8.74
CA LYS A 237 6.74 -19.78 -9.51
C LYS A 237 6.00 -20.82 -8.65
N GLY A 238 6.04 -20.68 -7.32
CA GLY A 238 5.41 -21.62 -6.39
C GLY A 238 6.14 -22.96 -6.22
N ASN A 239 7.34 -23.14 -6.81
CA ASN A 239 8.07 -24.41 -6.76
C ASN A 239 9.07 -24.43 -5.59
N ILE A 240 8.58 -24.27 -4.35
CA ILE A 240 9.44 -24.13 -3.17
C ILE A 240 10.30 -25.37 -2.90
N ASP A 241 9.78 -26.58 -3.11
CA ASP A 241 10.55 -27.81 -2.88
C ASP A 241 11.74 -27.92 -3.85
N LYS A 242 11.51 -27.60 -5.13
CA LYS A 242 12.60 -27.56 -6.11
C LYS A 242 13.61 -26.46 -5.78
N ALA A 243 13.14 -25.29 -5.34
CA ALA A 243 14.01 -24.20 -4.93
C ALA A 243 14.89 -24.59 -3.72
N LEU A 244 14.32 -25.28 -2.73
CA LEU A 244 15.04 -25.78 -1.56
C LEU A 244 16.06 -26.88 -1.92
N ASN A 245 15.74 -27.79 -2.84
CA ASN A 245 16.66 -28.82 -3.30
C ASN A 245 17.90 -28.24 -4.04
N GLU A 246 17.79 -27.05 -4.63
CA GLU A 246 18.95 -26.36 -5.19
C GLU A 246 19.86 -25.73 -4.12
N LEU A 247 19.38 -25.67 -2.88
CA LEU A 247 20.09 -25.09 -1.74
C LEU A 247 20.48 -26.15 -0.69
N GLU A 248 20.68 -27.41 -1.10
CA GLU A 248 21.22 -28.45 -0.22
C GLU A 248 22.60 -28.05 0.31
N ASP A 249 22.90 -28.41 1.56
CA ASP A 249 24.08 -27.91 2.28
C ASP A 249 25.38 -28.29 1.54
N ASP A 250 25.47 -29.50 0.98
CA ASP A 250 26.62 -29.95 0.17
C ASP A 250 26.85 -29.06 -1.06
N LYS A 251 25.79 -28.51 -1.68
CA LYS A 251 25.90 -27.59 -2.82
C LYS A 251 26.37 -26.19 -2.38
N LEU A 252 25.92 -25.74 -1.21
CA LEU A 252 26.28 -24.45 -0.63
C LEU A 252 27.73 -24.42 -0.13
N GLU A 253 28.20 -25.53 0.46
CA GLU A 253 29.58 -25.67 0.94
C GLU A 253 30.61 -25.71 -0.21
N ILE A 254 30.24 -26.18 -1.40
CA ILE A 254 31.12 -26.15 -2.58
C ILE A 254 31.37 -24.70 -3.09
N GLU A 255 30.46 -23.76 -2.85
CA GLU A 255 30.66 -22.33 -3.18
C GLU A 255 31.68 -21.64 -2.22
N GLU A 256 32.08 -22.27 -1.11
CA GLU A 256 33.00 -21.72 -0.10
C GLU A 256 34.45 -21.48 -0.58
N ILE A 257 34.81 -21.80 -1.83
CA ILE A 257 36.21 -21.70 -2.31
C ILE A 257 36.66 -20.22 -2.48
N LYS A 258 37.07 -19.64 -1.33
CA LYS A 258 38.17 -18.68 -1.07
C LYS A 258 38.09 -17.20 -1.53
N THR A 259 36.92 -16.55 -1.52
CA THR A 259 36.88 -15.06 -1.50
C THR A 259 35.79 -14.50 -0.57
N SER A 260 35.98 -13.25 -0.08
CA SER A 260 34.96 -12.50 0.69
C SER A 260 33.63 -12.34 -0.08
N ASN A 261 33.72 -12.26 -1.41
CA ASN A 261 32.56 -12.14 -2.28
C ASN A 261 31.70 -13.42 -2.25
N ASN A 262 32.32 -14.59 -2.27
CA ASN A 262 31.60 -15.88 -2.21
C ASN A 262 30.86 -16.05 -0.88
N ARG A 263 31.47 -15.67 0.26
CA ARG A 263 30.79 -15.70 1.57
C ARG A 263 29.54 -14.81 1.63
N LYS A 264 29.60 -13.64 0.98
CA LYS A 264 28.44 -12.75 0.88
C LYS A 264 27.32 -13.35 0.02
N GLN A 265 27.68 -14.01 -1.08
CA GLN A 265 26.71 -14.70 -1.95
C GLN A 265 26.05 -15.88 -1.23
N GLU A 266 26.85 -16.72 -0.58
CA GLU A 266 26.34 -17.85 0.21
C GLU A 266 25.44 -17.37 1.35
N SER A 267 25.82 -16.29 2.05
CA SER A 267 24.97 -15.67 3.07
C SER A 267 23.59 -15.30 2.51
N LYS A 268 23.51 -14.71 1.31
CA LYS A 268 22.23 -14.40 0.65
C LYS A 268 21.43 -15.66 0.30
N LEU A 269 22.08 -16.70 -0.21
CA LEU A 269 21.42 -17.97 -0.51
C LEU A 269 20.84 -18.61 0.76
N ARG A 270 21.59 -18.59 1.87
CA ARG A 270 21.11 -19.08 3.17
C ARG A 270 19.97 -18.24 3.74
N MET A 271 19.99 -16.91 3.55
CA MET A 271 18.84 -16.06 3.89
C MET A 271 17.59 -16.44 3.10
N LEU A 272 17.72 -16.63 1.78
CA LEU A 272 16.60 -17.04 0.93
C LEU A 272 16.10 -18.44 1.31
N LYS A 273 17.01 -19.40 1.60
CA LYS A 273 16.67 -20.74 2.12
C LYS A 273 15.83 -20.62 3.40
N ALA A 274 16.29 -19.81 4.36
CA ALA A 274 15.64 -19.65 5.64
C ALA A 274 14.23 -19.03 5.50
N GLN A 275 14.07 -18.03 4.63
CA GLN A 275 12.76 -17.44 4.30
C GLN A 275 11.80 -18.49 3.71
N MET A 276 12.28 -19.32 2.78
CA MET A 276 11.47 -20.41 2.21
C MET A 276 11.11 -21.49 3.26
N LEU A 277 12.06 -21.86 4.12
CA LEU A 277 11.79 -22.81 5.21
C LEU A 277 10.75 -22.26 6.19
N ARG A 278 10.73 -20.94 6.44
CA ARG A 278 9.70 -20.28 7.26
C ARG A 278 8.31 -20.38 6.63
N VAL A 279 8.19 -20.15 5.32
CA VAL A 279 6.95 -20.38 4.53
C VAL A 279 6.48 -21.84 4.63
N LYS A 280 7.42 -22.80 4.71
CA LYS A 280 7.10 -24.23 4.94
C LYS A 280 6.86 -24.60 6.41
N HIS A 281 6.87 -23.63 7.33
CA HIS A 281 6.80 -23.84 8.78
C HIS A 281 7.93 -24.73 9.36
N ASN A 282 9.05 -24.87 8.64
CA ASN A 282 10.26 -25.55 9.13
C ASN A 282 11.16 -24.55 9.87
N TYR A 283 10.67 -24.08 11.02
CA TYR A 283 11.32 -23.03 11.80
C TYR A 283 12.68 -23.43 12.37
N LYS A 284 12.88 -24.71 12.68
CA LYS A 284 14.16 -25.15 13.23
C LYS A 284 15.28 -24.96 12.20
N GLU A 285 15.09 -25.52 11.00
CA GLU A 285 16.08 -25.43 9.93
C GLU A 285 16.21 -24.01 9.36
N ALA A 286 15.11 -23.24 9.36
CA ALA A 286 15.15 -21.81 9.02
C ALA A 286 16.10 -21.06 9.98
N GLY A 287 15.97 -21.29 11.29
CA GLY A 287 16.83 -20.69 12.30
C GLY A 287 18.31 -21.03 12.10
N GLU A 288 18.63 -22.29 11.82
CA GLU A 288 20.01 -22.73 11.55
C GLU A 288 20.61 -22.01 10.33
N ASN A 289 19.84 -21.87 9.24
CA ASN A 289 20.29 -21.15 8.05
C ASN A 289 20.44 -19.64 8.28
N TYR A 290 19.54 -19.02 9.05
CA TYR A 290 19.65 -17.63 9.47
C TYR A 290 20.94 -17.38 10.29
N GLU A 291 21.26 -18.24 11.26
CA GLU A 291 22.49 -18.11 12.05
C GLU A 291 23.73 -18.30 11.17
N LYS A 292 23.75 -19.32 10.29
CA LYS A 292 24.84 -19.54 9.32
C LYS A 292 25.03 -18.31 8.41
N ALA A 293 23.95 -17.74 7.88
CA ALA A 293 23.99 -16.58 6.99
C ALA A 293 24.65 -15.36 7.66
N VAL A 294 24.29 -15.06 8.91
CA VAL A 294 24.91 -13.95 9.66
C VAL A 294 26.38 -14.23 10.00
N ASN A 295 26.73 -15.48 10.27
CA ASN A 295 28.13 -15.84 10.54
C ASN A 295 29.03 -15.68 9.29
N LEU A 296 28.48 -15.94 8.10
CA LEU A 296 29.17 -15.71 6.82
C LEU A 296 29.28 -14.22 6.48
N HIS A 297 28.20 -13.47 6.67
CA HIS A 297 28.15 -12.03 6.41
C HIS A 297 27.18 -11.31 7.38
N GLY A 298 27.73 -10.79 8.47
CA GLY A 298 26.95 -10.07 9.49
C GLY A 298 26.72 -8.60 9.15
N SER A 299 25.98 -8.30 8.08
CA SER A 299 25.50 -6.95 7.78
C SER A 299 24.38 -6.53 8.73
N TYR A 300 24.06 -5.23 8.76
CA TYR A 300 22.93 -4.71 9.54
C TYR A 300 21.62 -5.41 9.15
N GLU A 301 21.34 -5.49 7.85
CA GLU A 301 20.10 -6.06 7.30
C GLU A 301 19.95 -7.53 7.67
N ASN A 302 21.07 -8.26 7.60
CA ASN A 302 21.10 -9.68 7.95
C ASN A 302 20.84 -9.89 9.44
N CYS A 303 21.51 -9.14 10.31
CA CYS A 303 21.25 -9.22 11.74
C CYS A 303 19.79 -8.84 12.07
N PHE A 304 19.24 -7.83 11.39
CA PHE A 304 17.91 -7.29 11.67
C PHE A 304 16.81 -8.28 11.29
N GLU A 305 16.95 -8.91 10.13
CA GLU A 305 16.06 -10.00 9.70
C GLU A 305 16.07 -11.16 10.71
N VAL A 306 17.25 -11.58 11.14
CA VAL A 306 17.40 -12.71 12.06
C VAL A 306 16.86 -12.40 13.45
N ALA A 307 17.00 -11.15 13.91
CA ALA A 307 16.39 -10.71 15.15
C ALA A 307 14.85 -10.78 15.09
N HIS A 308 14.26 -10.26 14.01
CA HIS A 308 12.82 -10.33 13.75
C HIS A 308 12.32 -11.78 13.66
N TYR A 309 13.09 -12.64 12.98
CA TYR A 309 12.80 -14.06 12.90
C TYR A 309 12.74 -14.74 14.28
N PHE A 310 13.76 -14.53 15.12
CA PHE A 310 13.78 -15.13 16.44
C PHE A 310 12.70 -14.56 17.37
N GLN A 311 12.33 -13.28 17.20
CA GLN A 311 11.19 -12.71 17.92
C GLN A 311 9.88 -13.38 17.48
N PHE A 312 9.68 -13.58 16.17
CA PHE A 312 8.51 -14.24 15.61
C PHE A 312 8.30 -15.66 16.14
N ILE A 313 9.37 -16.45 16.32
CA ILE A 313 9.28 -17.80 16.89
C ILE A 313 9.38 -17.83 18.43
N ASN A 314 9.30 -16.66 19.10
CA ASN A 314 9.39 -16.49 20.55
C ASN A 314 10.74 -16.94 21.19
N GLU A 315 11.81 -17.00 20.41
CA GLU A 315 13.18 -17.23 20.87
C GLU A 315 13.82 -15.90 21.34
N PHE A 316 13.20 -15.27 22.35
CA PHE A 316 13.48 -13.88 22.71
C PHE A 316 14.95 -13.61 23.08
N LYS A 317 15.64 -14.56 23.73
CA LYS A 317 17.07 -14.44 24.04
C LYS A 317 17.94 -14.37 22.77
N LYS A 318 17.59 -15.15 21.74
CA LYS A 318 18.29 -15.07 20.45
C LYS A 318 17.93 -13.77 19.75
N ALA A 319 16.66 -13.37 19.74
CA ALA A 319 16.23 -12.10 19.17
C ALA A 319 17.00 -10.91 19.76
N GLU A 320 17.11 -10.84 21.09
CA GLU A 320 17.84 -9.79 21.80
C GLU A 320 19.32 -9.76 21.40
N LYS A 321 19.97 -10.94 21.40
CA LYS A 321 21.37 -11.10 20.93
C LYS A 321 21.55 -10.55 19.51
N TYR A 322 20.63 -10.83 18.60
CA TYR A 322 20.72 -10.36 17.22
C TYR A 322 20.40 -8.87 17.09
N TYR A 323 19.46 -8.31 17.85
CA TYR A 323 19.26 -6.85 17.89
C TYR A 323 20.50 -6.10 18.38
N TYR A 324 21.21 -6.61 19.39
CA TYR A 324 22.50 -6.03 19.79
C TYR A 324 23.57 -6.16 18.70
N LYS A 325 23.66 -7.32 18.02
CA LYS A 325 24.52 -7.45 16.83
C LYS A 325 24.15 -6.45 15.72
N CYS A 326 22.88 -6.13 15.54
CA CYS A 326 22.47 -5.07 14.60
C CYS A 326 23.01 -3.72 15.04
N LEU A 327 22.88 -3.38 16.32
CA LEU A 327 23.36 -2.11 16.89
C LEU A 327 24.86 -1.93 16.71
N ASP A 328 25.64 -3.00 16.76
CA ASP A 328 27.08 -2.97 16.46
C ASP A 328 27.40 -2.72 14.97
N LYS A 329 26.41 -2.87 14.08
CA LYS A 329 26.53 -2.76 12.62
C LYS A 329 25.82 -1.55 12.02
N VAL A 330 25.10 -0.76 12.83
CA VAL A 330 24.38 0.42 12.33
C VAL A 330 25.35 1.41 11.71
N THR A 331 25.00 1.90 10.53
CA THR A 331 25.75 2.95 9.83
C THR A 331 24.99 4.27 9.81
N SER A 332 23.67 4.22 10.07
CA SER A 332 22.81 5.41 10.07
C SER A 332 22.01 5.57 11.36
N LYS A 333 21.66 6.83 11.66
CA LYS A 333 20.73 7.16 12.75
C LYS A 333 19.36 6.48 12.56
N ALA A 334 18.91 6.35 11.32
CA ALA A 334 17.62 5.74 10.99
C ALA A 334 17.59 4.25 11.33
N GLU A 335 18.65 3.52 11.00
CA GLU A 335 18.85 2.11 11.38
C GLU A 335 18.87 1.96 12.90
N LYS A 336 19.68 2.77 13.60
CA LYS A 336 19.78 2.74 15.05
C LYS A 336 18.42 2.94 15.72
N ALA A 337 17.66 3.96 15.32
CA ALA A 337 16.34 4.22 15.88
C ALA A 337 15.33 3.10 15.58
N THR A 338 15.42 2.48 14.40
CA THR A 338 14.56 1.35 14.03
C THR A 338 14.86 0.13 14.89
N THR A 339 16.15 -0.20 15.05
CA THR A 339 16.58 -1.31 15.91
C THR A 339 16.20 -1.11 17.36
N LEU A 340 16.42 0.08 17.92
CA LEU A 340 16.05 0.40 19.30
C LEU A 340 14.53 0.29 19.53
N ASN A 341 13.71 0.77 18.60
CA ASN A 341 12.25 0.63 18.72
C ASN A 341 11.82 -0.84 18.76
N ASN A 342 12.41 -1.70 17.93
CA ASN A 342 12.07 -3.13 17.91
C ASN A 342 12.62 -3.88 19.14
N LEU A 343 13.84 -3.54 19.57
CA LEU A 343 14.40 -4.04 20.81
C LEU A 343 13.54 -3.64 22.02
N GLY A 344 12.97 -2.44 22.01
CA GLY A 344 12.01 -1.99 23.03
C GLY A 344 10.74 -2.84 23.07
N VAL A 345 10.22 -3.27 21.91
CA VAL A 345 9.07 -4.19 21.83
C VAL A 345 9.44 -5.53 22.46
N LEU A 346 10.55 -6.12 22.03
CA LEU A 346 11.04 -7.38 22.58
C LEU A 346 11.23 -7.32 24.10
N GLN A 347 11.87 -6.26 24.61
CA GLN A 347 12.10 -6.06 26.04
C GLN A 347 10.78 -5.89 26.80
N SER A 348 9.77 -5.25 26.19
CA SER A 348 8.43 -5.15 26.76
C SER A 348 7.76 -6.53 26.86
N ASP A 349 7.84 -7.34 25.81
CA ASP A 349 7.30 -8.72 25.78
C ASP A 349 7.96 -9.61 26.86
N GLN A 350 9.20 -9.32 27.21
CA GLN A 350 9.95 -9.98 28.29
C GLN A 350 9.72 -9.36 29.69
N ASN A 351 8.84 -8.37 29.83
CA ASN A 351 8.60 -7.60 31.06
C ASN A 351 9.84 -6.84 31.59
N GLU A 352 10.82 -6.56 30.74
CA GLU A 352 12.02 -5.79 31.06
C GLU A 352 11.76 -4.27 30.90
N HIS A 353 10.73 -3.78 31.57
CA HIS A 353 10.13 -2.48 31.23
C HIS A 353 11.12 -1.29 31.28
N ALA A 354 12.06 -1.28 32.23
CA ALA A 354 13.05 -0.20 32.32
C ALA A 354 14.00 -0.16 31.11
N LYS A 355 14.37 -1.33 30.56
CA LYS A 355 15.18 -1.39 29.35
C LYS A 355 14.35 -0.98 28.12
N ALA A 356 13.10 -1.46 28.05
CA ALA A 356 12.18 -1.11 26.98
C ALA A 356 11.95 0.41 26.90
N GLU A 357 11.68 1.05 28.05
CA GLU A 357 11.49 2.51 28.13
C GLU A 357 12.73 3.26 27.63
N LYS A 358 13.93 2.85 28.04
CA LYS A 358 15.19 3.44 27.59
C LYS A 358 15.36 3.31 26.07
N SER A 359 15.11 2.11 25.53
CA SER A 359 15.18 1.82 24.09
C SER A 359 14.20 2.69 23.29
N TYR A 360 12.95 2.81 23.73
CA TYR A 360 11.95 3.67 23.09
C TYR A 360 12.30 5.15 23.17
N GLN A 361 12.75 5.65 24.32
CA GLN A 361 13.14 7.05 24.49
C GLN A 361 14.32 7.43 23.60
N GLU A 362 15.33 6.56 23.48
CA GLU A 362 16.47 6.80 22.59
C GLU A 362 16.04 6.75 21.11
N ALA A 363 15.18 5.79 20.72
CA ALA A 363 14.61 5.75 19.37
C ALA A 363 13.80 7.01 19.04
N LEU A 364 12.99 7.49 19.99
CA LEU A 364 12.15 8.68 19.86
C LEU A 364 13.00 9.95 19.67
N LEU A 365 14.06 10.10 20.48
CA LEU A 365 15.01 11.22 20.35
C LEU A 365 15.61 11.26 18.94
N ILE A 366 16.12 10.13 18.45
CA ILE A 366 16.72 10.06 17.13
C ILE A 366 15.69 10.34 16.02
N ARG A 367 14.47 9.77 16.11
CA ARG A 367 13.40 9.99 15.13
C ARG A 367 12.94 11.46 15.10
N ARG A 368 12.88 12.15 16.24
CA ARG A 368 12.61 13.59 16.31
C ARG A 368 13.71 14.42 15.67
N GLU A 369 14.98 14.05 15.82
CA GLU A 369 16.07 14.71 15.09
C GLU A 369 15.94 14.51 13.58
N LEU A 370 15.68 13.27 13.13
CA LEU A 370 15.53 12.94 11.71
C LEU A 370 14.31 13.61 11.07
N THR A 371 13.25 13.83 11.84
CA THR A 371 12.06 14.56 11.41
C THR A 371 12.39 15.99 10.97
N LYS A 372 13.40 16.64 11.57
CA LYS A 372 13.83 18.00 11.14
C LYS A 372 14.40 18.02 9.73
N LEU A 373 14.90 16.89 9.24
CA LEU A 373 15.51 16.75 7.92
C LEU A 373 14.52 16.22 6.89
N ASN A 374 13.66 15.28 7.28
CA ASN A 374 12.65 14.69 6.40
C ASN A 374 11.38 14.34 7.20
N PRO A 375 10.48 15.31 7.42
CA PRO A 375 9.30 15.11 8.24
C PRO A 375 8.39 13.99 7.72
N GLN A 376 8.17 13.94 6.40
CA GLN A 376 7.27 12.98 5.76
C GLN A 376 7.70 11.51 6.02
N THR A 377 8.99 11.25 6.10
CA THR A 377 9.52 9.90 6.33
C THR A 377 9.55 9.50 7.81
N TYR A 378 9.78 10.46 8.72
CA TYR A 378 10.08 10.16 10.12
C TYR A 378 8.95 10.50 11.10
N LEU A 379 8.00 11.38 10.76
CA LEU A 379 6.81 11.65 11.58
C LEU A 379 5.99 10.38 11.85
N PRO A 380 5.66 9.53 10.85
CA PRO A 380 4.95 8.29 11.12
C PRO A 380 5.72 7.38 12.12
N LYS A 381 7.05 7.36 12.01
CA LYS A 381 7.92 6.57 12.91
C LYS A 381 7.93 7.13 14.33
N VAL A 382 7.83 8.46 14.51
CA VAL A 382 7.65 9.09 15.82
C VAL A 382 6.33 8.63 16.44
N GLY A 383 5.23 8.68 15.67
CA GLY A 383 3.91 8.19 16.10
C GLY A 383 3.95 6.73 16.56
N THR A 384 4.60 5.85 15.81
CA THR A 384 4.76 4.43 16.18
C THR A 384 5.54 4.27 17.50
N THR A 385 6.65 4.98 17.69
CA THR A 385 7.43 4.87 18.93
C THR A 385 6.64 5.38 20.13
N LEU A 386 5.90 6.48 19.97
CA LEU A 386 5.04 7.04 21.02
C LEU A 386 3.91 6.09 21.40
N ASN A 387 3.28 5.43 20.42
CA ASN A 387 2.28 4.40 20.69
C ASN A 387 2.85 3.25 21.52
N ASN A 388 4.01 2.73 21.12
CA ASN A 388 4.65 1.62 21.83
C ASN A 388 5.08 2.02 23.25
N LEU A 389 5.62 3.23 23.41
CA LEU A 389 5.97 3.79 24.72
C LEU A 389 4.73 4.00 25.60
N GLY A 390 3.63 4.50 25.02
CA GLY A 390 2.35 4.66 25.73
C GLY A 390 1.79 3.33 26.21
N SER A 391 1.92 2.26 25.40
CA SER A 391 1.52 0.90 25.81
C SER A 391 2.33 0.42 26.99
N LEU A 392 3.66 0.54 26.92
CA LEU A 392 4.55 0.15 28.01
C LEU A 392 4.22 0.91 29.31
N GLN A 393 3.98 2.22 29.23
CA GLN A 393 3.63 3.06 30.38
C GLN A 393 2.25 2.69 30.94
N SER A 394 1.29 2.32 30.08
CA SER A 394 -0.01 1.81 30.50
C SER A 394 0.12 0.52 31.29
N ASP A 395 0.94 -0.42 30.82
CA ASP A 395 1.21 -1.71 31.48
C ASP A 395 1.87 -1.53 32.86
N GLN A 396 2.68 -0.48 33.00
CA GLN A 396 3.28 -0.08 34.28
C GLN A 396 2.34 0.75 35.18
N ASN A 397 1.09 0.98 34.76
CA ASN A 397 0.10 1.84 35.43
C ASN A 397 0.53 3.32 35.55
N GLU A 398 1.45 3.77 34.70
CA GLU A 398 1.88 5.16 34.59
C GLU A 398 0.92 5.97 33.71
N TYR A 399 -0.38 5.94 34.04
CA TYR A 399 -1.45 6.38 33.14
C TYR A 399 -1.29 7.81 32.61
N THR A 400 -0.79 8.75 33.42
CA THR A 400 -0.57 10.14 32.97
C THR A 400 0.56 10.27 31.96
N LYS A 401 1.59 9.41 32.00
CA LYS A 401 2.63 9.40 30.96
C LYS A 401 2.10 8.74 29.69
N ALA A 402 1.41 7.61 29.83
CA ALA A 402 0.80 6.89 28.72
C ALA A 402 -0.18 7.77 27.93
N GLU A 403 -1.04 8.52 28.62
CA GLU A 403 -1.97 9.48 28.02
C GLU A 403 -1.23 10.52 27.17
N LYS A 404 -0.16 11.13 27.71
CA LYS A 404 0.66 12.10 26.95
C LYS A 404 1.29 11.48 25.69
N SER A 405 1.83 10.27 25.80
CA SER A 405 2.44 9.59 24.66
C SER A 405 1.41 9.26 23.58
N TYR A 406 0.24 8.78 23.97
CA TYR A 406 -0.84 8.52 23.02
C TYR A 406 -1.45 9.79 22.42
N GLU A 407 -1.64 10.86 23.20
CA GLU A 407 -2.12 12.14 22.69
C GLU A 407 -1.16 12.73 21.66
N GLU A 408 0.14 12.68 21.91
CA GLU A 408 1.14 13.13 20.94
C GLU A 408 1.12 12.27 19.66
N ALA A 409 1.02 10.94 19.80
CA ALA A 409 0.87 10.06 18.64
C ALA A 409 -0.42 10.36 17.84
N LEU A 410 -1.53 10.64 18.53
CA LEU A 410 -2.82 10.96 17.91
C LEU A 410 -2.76 12.26 17.10
N ILE A 411 -2.09 13.29 17.63
CA ILE A 411 -1.88 14.55 16.91
C ILE A 411 -1.13 14.28 15.60
N ILE A 412 0.00 13.56 15.67
CA ILE A 412 0.81 13.21 14.49
C ILE A 412 -0.02 12.44 13.46
N TYR A 413 -0.72 11.38 13.87
CA TYR A 413 -1.49 10.56 12.93
C TYR A 413 -2.71 11.29 12.36
N ARG A 414 -3.31 12.24 13.08
CA ARG A 414 -4.34 13.12 12.52
C ARG A 414 -3.79 14.05 11.44
N GLU A 415 -2.68 14.73 11.71
CA GLU A 415 -2.00 15.57 10.72
C GLU A 415 -1.61 14.79 9.45
N LEU A 416 -1.12 13.55 9.62
CA LEU A 416 -0.81 12.66 8.51
C LEU A 416 -2.06 12.21 7.75
N ALA A 417 -3.16 11.92 8.46
CA ALA A 417 -4.43 11.52 7.87
C ALA A 417 -5.13 12.66 7.09
N GLU A 418 -4.86 13.93 7.42
CA GLU A 418 -5.33 15.06 6.61
C GLU A 418 -4.71 15.06 5.20
N VAL A 419 -3.49 14.54 5.06
CA VAL A 419 -2.77 14.47 3.78
C VAL A 419 -3.02 13.15 3.06
N ASN A 420 -3.03 12.03 3.78
CA ASN A 420 -3.28 10.69 3.22
C ASN A 420 -4.20 9.86 4.14
N PRO A 421 -5.52 10.04 4.03
CA PRO A 421 -6.48 9.39 4.93
C PRO A 421 -6.43 7.86 4.83
N GLN A 422 -6.29 7.31 3.62
CA GLN A 422 -6.34 5.86 3.39
C GLN A 422 -5.19 5.13 4.10
N THR A 423 -4.02 5.77 4.21
CA THR A 423 -2.87 5.20 4.90
C THR A 423 -2.96 5.36 6.42
N TYR A 424 -3.40 6.52 6.93
CA TYR A 424 -3.22 6.87 8.35
C TYR A 424 -4.49 6.89 9.21
N LEU A 425 -5.69 6.80 8.64
CA LEU A 425 -6.92 6.64 9.43
C LEU A 425 -6.93 5.36 10.29
N PRO A 426 -6.39 4.21 9.84
CA PRO A 426 -6.24 3.03 10.70
C PRO A 426 -5.40 3.30 11.95
N ASP A 427 -4.30 4.05 11.82
CA ASP A 427 -3.46 4.44 12.96
C ASP A 427 -4.20 5.34 13.94
N VAL A 428 -4.97 6.32 13.43
CA VAL A 428 -5.84 7.16 14.28
C VAL A 428 -6.82 6.30 15.08
N GLY A 429 -7.47 5.33 14.42
CA GLY A 429 -8.38 4.38 15.07
C GLY A 429 -7.70 3.56 16.17
N MET A 430 -6.49 3.06 15.89
CA MET A 430 -5.68 2.32 16.87
C MET A 430 -5.34 3.17 18.11
N ILE A 431 -4.86 4.41 17.92
CA ILE A 431 -4.53 5.28 19.06
C ILE A 431 -5.77 5.64 19.88
N LEU A 432 -6.90 5.93 19.24
CA LEU A 432 -8.16 6.20 19.94
C LEU A 432 -8.65 4.99 20.74
N ASN A 433 -8.49 3.78 20.21
CA ASN A 433 -8.78 2.56 20.95
C ASN A 433 -7.87 2.43 22.19
N ASN A 434 -6.57 2.65 22.04
CA ASN A 434 -5.62 2.57 23.14
C ASN A 434 -5.90 3.61 24.24
N LEU A 435 -6.26 4.84 23.85
CA LEU A 435 -6.73 5.87 24.79
C LEU A 435 -8.01 5.46 25.52
N GLY A 436 -8.98 4.84 24.82
CA GLY A 436 -10.20 4.33 25.44
C GLY A 436 -9.93 3.22 26.47
N VAL A 437 -9.02 2.30 26.14
CA VAL A 437 -8.57 1.24 27.07
C VAL A 437 -7.87 1.86 28.28
N LEU A 438 -6.98 2.84 28.07
CA LEU A 438 -6.27 3.54 29.13
C LEU A 438 -7.23 4.26 30.09
N GLN A 439 -8.22 4.99 29.57
CA GLN A 439 -9.23 5.68 30.36
C GLN A 439 -10.06 4.71 31.21
N ARG A 440 -10.40 3.54 30.66
CA ARG A 440 -11.08 2.48 31.41
C ARG A 440 -10.21 1.98 32.57
N ALA A 441 -8.95 1.64 32.30
CA ALA A 441 -8.01 1.15 33.32
C ALA A 441 -7.82 2.18 34.45
N GLN A 442 -7.63 3.46 34.10
CA GLN A 442 -7.46 4.55 35.07
C GLN A 442 -8.70 4.73 35.96
N ASN A 443 -9.91 4.61 35.39
CA ASN A 443 -11.16 4.69 36.14
C ASN A 443 -11.34 3.50 37.11
N GLU A 444 -11.01 2.29 36.67
CA GLU A 444 -11.05 1.08 37.51
C GLU A 444 -10.05 1.18 38.67
N PHE A 445 -8.82 1.64 38.40
CA PHE A 445 -7.81 1.88 39.42
C PHE A 445 -8.24 2.95 40.44
N LYS A 446 -8.86 4.04 39.98
CA LYS A 446 -9.42 5.08 40.86
C LYS A 446 -10.52 4.53 41.77
N LYS A 447 -11.42 3.70 41.23
CA LYS A 447 -12.47 3.02 42.01
C LYS A 447 -11.85 2.10 43.07
N LEU A 448 -10.86 1.28 42.69
CA LEU A 448 -10.16 0.38 43.60
C LEU A 448 -9.47 1.14 44.73
N ARG A 449 -8.72 2.20 44.40
CA ARG A 449 -8.05 3.07 45.39
C ARG A 449 -9.05 3.68 46.37
N ASN A 450 -10.20 4.17 45.88
CA ASN A 450 -11.25 4.72 46.73
C ASN A 450 -11.89 3.65 47.64
N ARG A 451 -12.04 2.41 47.16
CA ARG A 451 -12.52 1.30 47.99
C ARG A 451 -11.51 0.92 49.07
N MET A 452 -10.22 0.84 48.74
CA MET A 452 -9.16 0.57 49.71
C MET A 452 -9.11 1.66 50.79
N LYS A 453 -9.22 2.93 50.43
CA LYS A 453 -9.31 4.06 51.39
C LYS A 453 -10.52 4.03 52.32
N LYS A 454 -11.55 3.23 52.02
CA LYS A 454 -12.71 3.03 52.90
C LYS A 454 -12.58 1.79 53.79
N LEU A 455 -11.62 0.91 53.49
CA LEU A 455 -11.38 -0.35 54.21
C LEU A 455 -10.27 -0.21 55.26
N TYR A 456 -9.36 0.74 55.08
CA TYR A 456 -8.40 1.24 56.07
C TYR A 456 -8.90 2.57 56.63
#